data_AF-A0A7S3GS43-F1
#
_entry.id   AF-A0A7S3GS43-F1
#
_cell.length_a   1.000
_cell.length_b   1.000
_cell.length_c   1.000
_cell.angle_alpha   90.00
_cell.angle_beta   90.00
_cell.angle_gamma   90.00
#
_symmetry.space_group_name_H-M   'P 1'
#
loop_
_entity.id
_entity.type
_entity.pdbx_description
1 polymer ?
#
loop_
_entity_poly.entity_id
_entity_poly.type
_entity_poly.pdbx_seq_one_letter_code
_entity_poly.pdbx_strand_id
1 'polypeptide(L)'
;VVDLDAGQQFLSQKTTRAATIRCNTYHSARAVLLGDAAHSSGGASGQGCNAALMDAVALVDCLVEGANEGVDAALLAYSQRRVPEGHALLDLSLGPSDEVGAVKKALFGLSTLVGNVLSRFGLGTPPIQTLATTTLTPFAEMRRDREFFFGE
;
A
#
# COMPACT_ATOMS: atom_id res chain seq x y z
N VAL A 1 -33.37 15.81 0.36
CA VAL A 1 -34.36 14.85 -0.20
C VAL A 1 -33.57 13.94 -1.11
N VAL A 2 -33.52 12.63 -0.81
CA VAL A 2 -32.87 11.66 -1.70
C VAL A 2 -33.81 11.45 -2.88
N ASP A 3 -33.27 11.55 -4.09
CA ASP A 3 -34.02 11.34 -5.31
C ASP A 3 -34.57 9.89 -5.39
N LEU A 4 -35.77 9.73 -5.93
CA LEU A 4 -36.44 8.42 -6.04
C LEU A 4 -35.61 7.44 -6.87
N ASP A 5 -34.96 7.94 -7.92
CA ASP A 5 -34.11 7.15 -8.81
C ASP A 5 -32.84 6.70 -8.08
N ALA A 6 -32.22 7.58 -7.28
CA ALA A 6 -31.08 7.22 -6.44
C ALA A 6 -31.44 6.15 -5.39
N GLY A 7 -32.64 6.22 -4.82
CA GLY A 7 -33.17 5.21 -3.92
C GLY A 7 -33.36 3.84 -4.59
N GLN A 8 -33.93 3.83 -5.80
CA GLN A 8 -34.10 2.60 -6.58
C GLN A 8 -32.76 2.01 -7.00
N GLN A 9 -31.81 2.84 -7.43
CA GLN A 9 -30.47 2.41 -7.77
C GLN A 9 -29.82 1.72 -6.56
N PHE A 10 -29.83 2.35 -5.38
CA PHE A 10 -29.24 1.78 -4.17
C PHE A 10 -29.82 0.40 -3.84
N LEU A 11 -31.15 0.24 -3.91
CA LEU A 11 -31.81 -1.04 -3.65
C LEU A 11 -31.49 -2.12 -4.70
N SER A 12 -31.20 -1.73 -5.93
CA SER A 12 -30.83 -2.68 -7.01
C SER A 12 -29.35 -3.10 -6.97
N GLN A 13 -28.49 -2.35 -6.27
CA GLN A 13 -27.06 -2.64 -6.22
C GLN A 13 -26.78 -3.89 -5.38
N LYS A 14 -25.90 -4.75 -5.89
CA LYS A 14 -25.36 -5.86 -5.10
C LYS A 14 -24.27 -5.34 -4.18
N THR A 15 -24.19 -5.89 -2.97
CA THR A 15 -23.11 -5.57 -2.04
C THR A 15 -21.79 -6.13 -2.55
N THR A 16 -20.78 -5.25 -2.69
CA THR A 16 -19.41 -5.65 -3.00
C THR A 16 -18.70 -6.12 -1.74
N ARG A 17 -17.89 -7.19 -1.85
CA ARG A 17 -17.00 -7.63 -0.78
C ARG A 17 -15.58 -7.17 -1.10
N ALA A 18 -15.04 -6.31 -0.25
CA ALA A 18 -13.61 -6.01 -0.25
C ALA A 18 -12.86 -7.20 0.37
N ALA A 19 -11.75 -7.58 -0.25
CA ALA A 19 -10.84 -8.60 0.27
C ALA A 19 -9.43 -8.02 0.34
N THR A 20 -8.67 -8.53 1.30
CA THR A 20 -7.26 -8.23 1.45
C THR A 20 -6.46 -9.47 1.08
N ILE A 21 -5.44 -9.30 0.24
CA ILE A 21 -4.56 -10.39 -0.20
C ILE A 21 -3.12 -9.99 0.13
N ARG A 22 -2.36 -10.93 0.69
CA ARG A 22 -0.94 -10.77 1.00
C ARG A 22 -0.19 -12.02 0.56
N CYS A 23 0.67 -11.92 -0.46
CA CYS A 23 1.53 -13.00 -0.91
C CYS A 23 2.95 -12.84 -0.34
N ASN A 24 3.63 -13.95 -0.03
CA ASN A 24 5.01 -13.94 0.45
C ASN A 24 6.05 -13.97 -0.70
N THR A 25 5.63 -14.30 -1.92
CA THR A 25 6.42 -14.21 -3.15
C THR A 25 5.53 -13.73 -4.30
N TYR A 26 6.08 -12.93 -5.21
CA TYR A 26 5.37 -12.43 -6.39
C TYR A 26 5.83 -13.09 -7.70
N HIS A 27 6.65 -14.13 -7.62
CA HIS A 27 7.03 -14.92 -8.79
C HIS A 27 7.09 -16.41 -8.45
N SER A 28 6.90 -17.22 -9.48
CA SER A 28 7.15 -18.65 -9.45
C SER A 28 7.44 -19.14 -10.86
N ALA A 29 8.61 -19.75 -11.06
CA ALA A 29 9.13 -20.09 -12.39
C ALA A 29 9.02 -18.87 -13.33
N ARG A 30 8.30 -19.00 -14.45
CA ARG A 30 8.09 -17.94 -15.44
C ARG A 30 6.75 -17.21 -15.30
N ALA A 31 6.14 -17.28 -14.13
CA ALA A 31 4.91 -16.56 -13.79
C ALA A 31 5.19 -15.49 -12.75
N VAL A 32 4.49 -14.36 -12.87
CA VAL A 32 4.61 -13.20 -11.97
C VAL A 32 3.22 -12.73 -11.54
N LEU A 33 3.12 -12.28 -10.29
CA LEU A 33 1.96 -11.60 -9.74
C LEU A 33 2.28 -10.10 -9.61
N LEU A 34 1.32 -9.25 -9.97
CA LEU A 34 1.39 -7.81 -9.78
C LEU A 34 0.00 -7.23 -9.46
N GLY A 35 -0.05 -6.05 -8.86
CA GLY A 35 -1.30 -5.38 -8.47
C GLY A 35 -2.15 -6.24 -7.53
N ASP A 36 -3.47 -6.23 -7.72
CA ASP A 36 -4.42 -6.92 -6.84
C ASP A 36 -4.20 -8.44 -6.75
N ALA A 37 -3.59 -9.06 -7.78
CA ALA A 37 -3.24 -10.48 -7.73
C ALA A 37 -2.13 -10.78 -6.71
N ALA A 38 -1.29 -9.79 -6.38
CA ALA A 38 -0.19 -9.88 -5.44
C ALA A 38 -0.53 -9.27 -4.07
N HIS A 39 -1.23 -8.12 -4.04
CA HIS A 39 -1.44 -7.31 -2.84
C HIS A 39 -2.74 -6.48 -2.84
N SER A 40 -3.90 -7.13 -2.95
CA SER A 40 -5.17 -6.41 -2.79
C SER A 40 -5.31 -5.79 -1.38
N SER A 41 -5.59 -4.47 -1.31
CA SER A 41 -5.66 -3.70 -0.05
C SER A 41 -7.08 -3.35 0.40
N GLY A 42 -8.11 -3.92 -0.24
CA GLY A 42 -9.52 -3.64 0.08
C GLY A 42 -10.01 -2.23 -0.29
N GLY A 43 -9.16 -1.38 -0.87
CA GLY A 43 -9.53 -0.11 -1.49
C GLY A 43 -9.55 1.13 -0.59
N ALA A 44 -9.31 0.99 0.72
CA ALA A 44 -9.43 2.09 1.67
C ALA A 44 -8.41 3.23 1.45
N SER A 45 -7.20 2.92 0.99
CA SER A 45 -6.12 3.89 0.78
C SER A 45 -6.18 4.65 -0.56
N GLY A 46 -6.98 4.15 -1.52
CA GLY A 46 -7.00 4.68 -2.89
C GLY A 46 -5.72 4.45 -3.70
N GLN A 47 -4.78 3.63 -3.21
CA GLN A 47 -3.46 3.44 -3.85
C GLN A 47 -3.32 2.16 -4.67
N GLY A 48 -4.35 1.31 -4.75
CA GLY A 48 -4.26 0.01 -5.44
C GLY A 48 -3.81 0.12 -6.90
N CYS A 49 -4.43 1.01 -7.68
CA CYS A 49 -4.06 1.24 -9.08
C CYS A 49 -2.64 1.82 -9.20
N ASN A 50 -2.29 2.81 -8.38
CA ASN A 50 -0.95 3.42 -8.39
C ASN A 50 0.14 2.40 -8.05
N ALA A 51 -0.10 1.56 -7.04
CA ALA A 51 0.82 0.50 -6.65
C ALA A 51 0.98 -0.56 -7.75
N ALA A 52 -0.12 -0.94 -8.42
CA ALA A 52 -0.07 -1.86 -9.56
C ALA A 52 0.73 -1.29 -10.75
N LEU A 53 0.64 0.02 -11.01
CA LEU A 53 1.46 0.69 -12.02
C LEU A 53 2.95 0.70 -11.63
N MET A 54 3.25 0.98 -10.36
CA MET A 54 4.62 0.91 -9.85
C MET A 54 5.21 -0.51 -9.91
N ASP A 55 4.39 -1.55 -9.73
CA ASP A 55 4.82 -2.94 -9.95
C ASP A 55 5.19 -3.19 -11.41
N ALA A 56 4.36 -2.71 -12.35
CA ALA A 56 4.63 -2.88 -13.78
C ALA A 56 5.96 -2.21 -14.18
N VAL A 57 6.22 -1.01 -13.67
CA VAL A 57 7.51 -0.31 -13.87
C VAL A 57 8.66 -1.13 -13.29
N ALA A 58 8.54 -1.56 -12.02
CA ALA A 58 9.60 -2.32 -11.37
C ALA A 58 9.87 -3.67 -12.04
N LEU A 59 8.84 -4.33 -12.58
CA LEU A 59 9.00 -5.56 -13.35
C LEU A 59 9.82 -5.31 -14.61
N VAL A 60 9.50 -4.25 -15.35
CA VAL A 60 10.26 -3.85 -16.55
C VAL A 60 11.71 -3.53 -16.18
N ASP A 61 11.93 -2.75 -15.13
CA ASP A 61 13.28 -2.39 -14.67
C ASP A 61 14.09 -3.65 -14.34
N CYS A 62 13.54 -4.58 -13.55
CA CYS A 62 14.23 -5.82 -13.21
C CYS A 62 14.51 -6.72 -14.42
N LEU A 63 13.60 -6.77 -15.41
CA LEU A 63 13.81 -7.52 -16.66
C LEU A 63 14.92 -6.91 -17.52
N VAL A 64 15.03 -5.58 -17.56
CA VAL A 64 16.08 -4.88 -18.29
C VAL A 64 17.43 -5.02 -17.57
N GLU A 65 17.48 -4.80 -16.27
CA GLU A 65 18.69 -4.94 -15.43
C GLU A 65 19.22 -6.38 -15.49
N GLY A 66 18.34 -7.38 -15.37
CA GLY A 66 18.69 -8.81 -15.37
C GLY A 66 18.84 -9.44 -16.76
N ALA A 67 18.86 -8.66 -17.85
CA ALA A 67 18.85 -9.19 -19.21
C ALA A 67 20.00 -10.18 -19.50
N ASN A 68 21.16 -10.02 -18.85
CA ASN A 68 22.31 -10.91 -18.99
C ASN A 68 22.33 -12.08 -18.00
N GLU A 69 21.52 -12.03 -16.93
CA GLU A 69 21.46 -13.02 -15.86
C GLU A 69 20.32 -14.05 -16.08
N GLY A 70 19.39 -13.72 -16.97
CA GLY A 70 18.26 -14.55 -17.33
C GLY A 70 16.96 -14.16 -16.61
N VAL A 71 15.83 -14.58 -17.20
CA VAL A 71 14.49 -14.20 -16.73
C VAL A 71 14.25 -14.61 -15.28
N ASP A 72 14.74 -15.77 -14.85
CA ASP A 72 14.50 -16.27 -13.49
C ASP A 72 15.16 -15.37 -12.43
N ALA A 73 16.37 -14.87 -12.69
CA ALA A 73 17.07 -13.92 -11.81
C ALA A 73 16.32 -12.58 -11.73
N ALA A 74 15.84 -12.07 -12.88
CA ALA A 74 15.06 -10.84 -12.94
C ALA A 74 13.73 -10.95 -12.15
N LEU A 75 13.02 -12.08 -12.26
CA LEU A 75 11.76 -12.30 -11.54
C LEU A 75 11.97 -12.45 -10.02
N LEU A 76 13.10 -13.05 -9.61
CA LEU A 76 13.51 -13.09 -8.20
C LEU A 76 13.78 -11.69 -7.66
N ALA A 77 14.55 -10.88 -8.39
CA ALA A 77 14.83 -9.49 -8.03
C ALA A 77 13.54 -8.65 -7.92
N TYR A 78 12.62 -8.82 -8.87
CA TYR A 78 11.30 -8.17 -8.82
C TYR A 78 10.54 -8.53 -7.54
N SER A 79 10.48 -9.82 -7.18
CA SER A 79 9.78 -10.23 -5.95
C SER A 79 10.43 -9.69 -4.69
N GLN A 80 11.76 -9.71 -4.61
CA GLN A 80 12.50 -9.14 -3.47
C GLN A 80 12.23 -7.63 -3.32
N ARG A 81 12.10 -6.90 -4.45
CA ARG A 81 11.82 -5.46 -4.45
C ARG A 81 10.36 -5.13 -4.15
N ARG A 82 9.40 -5.93 -4.62
CA ARG A 82 7.97 -5.56 -4.59
C ARG A 82 7.13 -6.23 -3.50
N VAL A 83 7.56 -7.36 -2.94
CA VAL A 83 6.86 -7.98 -1.78
C VAL A 83 6.82 -7.01 -0.59
N PRO A 84 7.94 -6.38 -0.15
CA PRO A 84 7.91 -5.43 0.97
C PRO A 84 7.00 -4.23 0.70
N GLU A 85 6.93 -3.76 -0.55
CA GLU A 85 6.10 -2.62 -0.96
C GLU A 85 4.60 -2.94 -0.82
N GLY A 86 4.15 -4.09 -1.30
CA GLY A 86 2.74 -4.48 -1.16
C GLY A 86 2.34 -4.79 0.29
N HIS A 87 3.26 -5.35 1.08
CA HIS A 87 3.06 -5.56 2.51
C HIS A 87 2.93 -4.24 3.25
N ALA A 88 3.84 -3.30 3.00
CA ALA A 88 3.82 -1.99 3.62
C ALA A 88 2.59 -1.17 3.21
N LEU A 89 2.16 -1.25 1.95
CA LEU A 89 0.92 -0.61 1.50
C LEU A 89 -0.29 -1.10 2.31
N LEU A 90 -0.38 -2.42 2.53
CA LEU A 90 -1.46 -2.99 3.32
C LEU A 90 -1.39 -2.54 4.79
N ASP A 91 -0.21 -2.62 5.41
CA ASP A 91 -0.01 -2.19 6.79
C ASP A 91 -0.40 -0.72 6.97
N LEU A 92 0.06 0.16 6.07
CA LEU A 92 -0.27 1.59 6.08
C LEU A 92 -1.77 1.84 5.88
N SER A 93 -2.47 0.97 5.14
CA SER A 93 -3.91 1.05 4.92
C SER A 93 -4.73 0.55 6.11
N LEU A 94 -4.25 -0.47 6.84
CA LEU A 94 -4.92 -1.03 8.02
C LEU A 94 -4.62 -0.23 9.30
N GLY A 95 -3.46 0.44 9.34
CA GLY A 95 -2.97 1.12 10.53
C GLY A 95 -2.31 0.18 11.54
N PRO A 96 -1.94 0.69 12.73
CA PRO A 96 -1.33 -0.10 13.80
C PRO A 96 -2.13 -1.34 14.19
N SER A 97 -1.45 -2.50 14.29
CA SER A 97 -2.09 -3.76 14.69
C SER A 97 -2.64 -3.69 16.13
N ASP A 98 -3.58 -4.59 16.45
CA ASP A 98 -4.15 -4.68 17.80
C ASP A 98 -3.12 -5.06 18.88
N GLU A 99 -2.01 -5.67 18.49
CA GLU A 99 -0.94 -6.12 19.38
C GLU A 99 -0.11 -4.97 19.97
N VAL A 100 -0.06 -3.82 19.27
CA VAL A 100 0.80 -2.67 19.63
C VAL A 100 0.30 -1.95 20.91
N GLY A 101 -0.89 -2.30 21.40
CA GLY A 101 -1.47 -1.78 22.63
C GLY A 101 -2.10 -0.39 22.50
N ALA A 102 -3.11 -0.10 23.34
CA ALA A 102 -3.93 1.11 23.23
C ALA A 102 -3.13 2.42 23.34
N VAL A 103 -2.06 2.44 24.15
CA VAL A 103 -1.23 3.64 24.34
C VAL A 103 -0.51 4.04 23.05
N LYS A 104 0.11 3.09 22.35
CA LYS A 104 0.81 3.39 21.09
C LYS A 104 -0.16 3.79 19.98
N LYS A 105 -1.35 3.19 19.93
CA LYS A 105 -2.44 3.61 19.02
C LYS A 105 -2.89 5.05 19.29
N ALA A 106 -3.08 5.41 20.56
CA ALA A 106 -3.43 6.78 20.94
C ALA A 106 -2.31 7.76 20.57
N LEU A 107 -1.04 7.39 20.81
CA LEU A 107 0.12 8.18 20.41
C LEU A 107 0.21 8.35 18.88
N PHE A 108 -0.09 7.30 18.10
CA PHE A 108 -0.14 7.38 16.64
C PHE A 108 -1.22 8.35 16.14
N GLY A 109 -2.41 8.31 16.76
CA GLY A 109 -3.48 9.28 16.48
C GLY A 109 -3.04 10.72 16.77
N LEU A 110 -2.43 10.93 17.95
CA LEU A 110 -1.91 12.25 18.32
C LEU A 110 -0.78 12.72 17.40
N SER A 111 0.17 11.85 17.06
CA SER A 111 1.27 12.19 16.15
C SER A 111 0.77 12.54 14.76
N THR A 112 -0.30 11.89 14.30
CA THR A 112 -0.95 12.21 13.02
C THR A 112 -1.59 13.60 13.06
N LEU A 113 -2.27 13.96 14.15
CA LEU A 113 -2.85 15.29 14.33
C LEU A 113 -1.77 16.39 14.39
N VAL A 114 -0.71 16.16 15.16
CA VAL A 114 0.43 17.08 15.25
C VAL A 114 1.12 17.22 13.89
N GLY A 115 1.37 16.10 13.21
CA GLY A 115 1.95 16.07 11.87
C GLY A 115 1.12 16.86 10.85
N ASN A 116 -0.20 16.70 10.85
CA ASN A 116 -1.11 17.47 9.99
C ASN A 116 -1.02 18.98 10.24
N VAL A 117 -0.81 19.41 11.49
CA VAL A 117 -0.69 20.84 11.82
C VAL A 117 0.68 21.36 11.42
N LEU A 118 1.76 20.67 11.78
CA LEU A 118 3.13 21.06 11.46
C LEU A 118 3.39 21.09 9.96
N SER A 119 2.86 20.12 9.22
CA SER A 119 3.03 20.05 7.77
C SER A 119 2.41 21.24 7.03
N ARG A 120 1.35 21.86 7.58
CA ARG A 120 0.76 23.10 7.02
C ARG A 120 1.73 24.29 7.10
N PHE A 121 2.69 24.24 8.03
CA PHE A 121 3.75 25.22 8.17
C PHE A 121 5.07 24.77 7.51
N GLY A 122 5.07 23.66 6.77
CA GLY A 122 6.27 23.12 6.12
C GLY A 122 7.27 22.47 7.08
N LEU A 123 6.86 22.13 8.30
CA LEU A 123 7.71 21.51 9.31
C LEU A 123 7.36 20.03 9.50
N GLY A 124 8.37 19.18 9.66
CA GLY A 124 8.22 17.75 9.95
C GLY A 124 7.86 16.89 8.74
N THR A 125 7.59 15.61 9.00
CA THR A 125 7.18 14.66 7.97
C THR A 125 5.71 14.82 7.64
N PRO A 126 5.33 14.90 6.35
CA PRO A 126 3.94 15.04 5.99
C PRO A 126 3.16 13.75 6.28
N PRO A 127 1.82 13.85 6.33
CA PRO A 127 0.94 12.71 6.57
C PRO A 127 1.13 11.59 5.54
N ILE A 128 0.86 10.34 5.93
CA ILE A 128 1.01 9.16 5.05
C ILE A 128 0.26 9.37 3.74
N GLN A 129 -0.96 9.90 3.80
CA GLN A 129 -1.77 10.16 2.61
C GLN A 129 -1.12 11.18 1.68
N THR A 130 -0.49 12.23 2.21
CA THR A 130 0.23 13.21 1.40
C THR A 130 1.44 12.57 0.74
N LEU A 131 2.27 11.84 1.49
CA LEU A 131 3.41 11.11 0.91
C LEU A 131 2.97 10.18 -0.23
N ALA A 132 1.96 9.34 0.03
CA ALA A 132 1.45 8.37 -0.93
C ALA A 132 0.82 8.99 -2.19
N THR A 133 0.37 10.25 -2.13
CA THR A 133 -0.32 10.90 -3.26
C THR A 133 0.54 11.92 -3.99
N THR A 134 1.59 12.46 -3.36
CA THR A 134 2.39 13.56 -3.92
C THR A 134 3.86 13.22 -4.12
N THR A 135 4.34 12.06 -3.67
CA THR A 135 5.74 11.64 -3.83
C THR A 135 5.84 10.22 -4.41
N LEU A 136 7.05 9.84 -4.81
CA LEU A 136 7.42 8.46 -5.17
C LEU A 136 8.21 7.77 -4.04
N THR A 137 8.04 8.25 -2.81
CA THR A 137 8.68 7.60 -1.65
C THR A 137 8.18 6.15 -1.57
N PRO A 138 9.06 5.15 -1.39
CA PRO A 138 8.64 3.75 -1.28
C PRO A 138 7.70 3.52 -0.09
N PHE A 139 6.69 2.67 -0.25
CA PHE A 139 5.76 2.35 0.84
C PHE A 139 6.49 1.66 2.00
N ALA A 140 7.47 0.80 1.69
CA ALA A 140 8.28 0.14 2.71
C ALA A 140 9.07 1.16 3.55
N GLU A 141 9.57 2.23 2.92
CA GLU A 141 10.23 3.33 3.63
C GLU A 141 9.26 4.08 4.53
N MET A 142 8.09 4.47 4.03
CA MET A 142 7.06 5.14 4.84
C MET A 142 6.64 4.31 6.07
N ARG A 143 6.54 2.99 5.91
CA ARG A 143 6.20 2.04 6.97
C ARG A 143 7.34 1.87 7.97
N ARG A 144 8.59 1.82 7.50
CA ARG A 144 9.79 1.72 8.35
C ARG A 144 9.98 2.97 9.21
N ASP A 145 9.78 4.15 8.65
CA ASP A 145 9.90 5.42 9.40
C ASP A 145 8.87 5.54 10.54
N ARG A 146 7.88 4.65 10.57
CA ARG A 146 6.80 4.59 11.55
C ARG A 146 6.78 3.29 12.35
N GLU A 147 7.85 2.50 12.29
CA GLU A 147 7.95 1.18 12.92
C GLU A 147 7.53 1.16 14.39
N PHE A 148 7.90 2.19 15.15
CA PHE A 148 7.51 2.36 16.54
C PHE A 148 5.99 2.20 16.80
N PHE A 149 5.16 2.66 15.85
CA PHE A 149 3.70 2.65 15.96
C PHE A 149 3.04 1.40 15.42
N PHE A 150 3.69 0.65 14.53
CA PHE A 150 3.09 -0.49 13.85
C PHE A 150 3.56 -1.85 14.38
N GLY A 151 4.66 -1.88 15.15
CA GLY A 151 5.26 -3.13 15.60
C GLY A 151 6.14 -3.78 14.53
N GLU A 152 6.75 -4.92 14.89
CA GLU A 152 7.40 -5.82 13.92
C GLU A 152 6.37 -6.52 13.04
#